data_AF-A0A9X4KHI6-F1
#
_entry.id   AF-A0A9X4KHI6-F1
#
_cell.length_a   1.000
_cell.length_b   1.000
_cell.length_c   1.000
_cell.angle_alpha   90.00
_cell.angle_beta   90.00
_cell.angle_gamma   90.00
#
_symmetry.space_group_name_H-M   'P 1'
#
loop_
_entity.id
_entity.type
_entity.pdbx_description
1 polymer ?
#
loop_
_entity_poly.entity_id
_entity_poly.type
_entity_poly.pdbx_seq_one_letter_code
_entity_poly.pdbx_strand_id
1 'polypeptide(L)'
;MLRQMLILSGLGVAMWALGTLFFMLFGDWVLVAAEDRQFGASLFLLEALTALVILGVALVVRLRLFRMPGSATRFGFIGALIGLLLNTFVLLYRDKVLYDLDQGQYHTFTVWMTLAYALFLLLPAIADRLIRTRPVGAAHDRKADEGLYAQDDPATYRPE
;
A
#
# COMPACT_ATOMS: atom_id res chain seq x y z
N MET A 1 -11.49 -15.60 -8.08
CA MET A 1 -11.83 -14.17 -7.90
C MET A 1 -12.52 -13.90 -6.55
N LEU A 2 -13.61 -14.58 -6.20
CA LEU A 2 -14.32 -14.37 -4.92
C LEU A 2 -13.46 -14.62 -3.66
N ARG A 3 -12.70 -15.74 -3.61
CA ARG A 3 -11.77 -16.03 -2.51
C ARG A 3 -10.71 -14.94 -2.31
N GLN A 4 -10.19 -14.39 -3.40
CA GLN A 4 -9.19 -13.32 -3.35
C GLN A 4 -9.80 -12.03 -2.80
N MET A 5 -10.99 -11.65 -3.25
CA MET A 5 -11.71 -10.49 -2.72
C MET A 5 -11.98 -10.62 -1.21
N LEU A 6 -12.42 -11.80 -0.75
CA LEU A 6 -12.66 -12.06 0.67
C LEU A 6 -11.41 -11.94 1.54
N ILE A 7 -10.27 -12.42 1.04
CA ILE A 7 -8.99 -12.32 1.75
C ILE A 7 -8.52 -10.86 1.80
N LEU A 8 -8.65 -10.12 0.69
CA LEU A 8 -8.25 -8.71 0.63
C LEU A 8 -9.15 -7.83 1.52
N SER A 9 -10.46 -8.08 1.51
CA SER A 9 -11.40 -7.36 2.39
C SER A 9 -11.14 -7.70 3.86
N GLY A 10 -10.92 -8.97 4.18
CA GLY A 10 -10.60 -9.41 5.55
C GLY A 10 -9.29 -8.78 6.06
N LEU A 11 -8.27 -8.69 5.20
CA LEU A 11 -7.02 -8.01 5.53
C LEU A 11 -7.21 -6.50 5.71
N GLY A 12 -8.04 -5.87 4.89
CA GLY A 12 -8.41 -4.45 5.05
C GLY A 12 -9.11 -4.18 6.40
N VAL A 13 -10.09 -5.03 6.76
CA VAL A 13 -10.76 -4.95 8.07
C VAL A 13 -9.77 -5.18 9.21
N ALA A 14 -8.87 -6.16 9.09
CA ALA A 14 -7.87 -6.44 10.11
C ALA A 14 -6.88 -5.27 10.29
N MET A 15 -6.43 -4.65 9.19
CA MET A 15 -5.58 -3.46 9.24
C MET A 15 -6.29 -2.28 9.89
N TRP A 16 -7.56 -2.05 9.52
CA TRP A 16 -8.38 -1.02 10.15
C TRP A 16 -8.52 -1.28 11.66
N ALA A 17 -8.91 -2.49 12.06
CA ALA A 17 -9.10 -2.84 13.47
C ALA A 17 -7.81 -2.70 14.27
N LEU A 18 -6.68 -3.09 13.70
CA LEU A 18 -5.37 -2.92 14.33
C LEU A 18 -5.00 -1.45 14.50
N GLY A 19 -5.24 -0.62 13.48
CA GLY A 19 -5.03 0.82 13.55
C GLY A 19 -5.92 1.47 14.61
N THR A 20 -7.23 1.18 14.58
CA THR A 20 -8.17 1.68 15.58
C THR A 20 -7.77 1.27 17.00
N LEU A 21 -7.39 0.00 17.20
CA LEU A 21 -6.93 -0.48 18.50
C LEU A 21 -5.64 0.22 18.95
N PHE A 22 -4.72 0.48 18.03
CA PHE A 22 -3.51 1.25 18.34
C PHE A 22 -3.84 2.64 18.87
N PHE A 23 -4.78 3.37 18.25
CA PHE A 23 -5.21 4.68 18.76
C PHE A 23 -6.05 4.59 20.03
N MET A 24 -6.79 3.51 20.25
CA MET A 24 -7.45 3.29 21.54
C MET A 24 -6.45 3.12 22.69
N LEU A 25 -5.32 2.46 22.45
CA LEU A 25 -4.32 2.14 23.48
C LEU A 25 -3.25 3.22 23.66
N PHE A 26 -2.84 3.86 22.57
CA PHE A 26 -1.71 4.78 22.52
C PHE A 26 -2.08 6.16 21.99
N GLY A 27 -3.36 6.41 21.71
CA GLY A 27 -3.82 7.65 21.10
C GLY A 27 -3.44 8.88 21.91
N ASP A 28 -3.66 8.86 23.22
CA ASP A 28 -3.35 9.98 24.11
C ASP A 28 -1.84 10.34 24.11
N TRP A 29 -0.98 9.33 23.98
CA TRP A 29 0.47 9.53 23.95
C TRP A 29 1.02 9.94 22.58
N VAL A 30 0.41 9.44 21.52
CA VAL A 30 0.93 9.61 20.15
C VAL A 30 0.32 10.83 19.47
N LEU A 31 -0.95 11.14 19.76
CA LEU A 31 -1.66 12.28 19.21
C LEU A 31 -1.39 13.48 20.09
N VAL A 32 -0.63 14.42 19.55
CA VAL A 32 -0.35 15.71 20.18
C VAL A 32 -1.31 16.75 19.60
N ALA A 33 -1.83 17.68 20.42
CA ALA A 33 -2.75 18.71 19.95
C ALA A 33 -2.08 19.60 18.89
N ALA A 34 -2.86 20.15 17.95
CA ALA A 34 -2.33 20.97 16.86
C ALA A 34 -1.65 22.27 17.32
N GLU A 35 -2.00 22.76 18.51
CA GLU A 35 -1.40 23.96 19.10
C GLU A 35 -0.03 23.71 19.75
N ASP A 36 0.33 22.44 19.98
CA ASP A 36 1.59 22.10 20.62
C ASP A 36 2.78 22.15 19.67
N ARG A 37 3.92 22.59 20.20
CA ARG A 37 5.18 22.72 19.46
C ARG A 37 5.69 21.40 18.86
N GLN A 38 5.25 20.27 19.43
CA GLN A 38 5.65 18.92 19.06
C GLN A 38 4.73 18.28 18.00
N PHE A 39 3.61 18.93 17.65
CA PHE A 39 2.63 18.43 16.69
C PHE A 39 3.27 17.94 15.39
N GLY A 40 4.12 18.76 14.77
CA GLY A 40 4.74 18.42 13.49
C GLY A 40 5.66 17.20 13.58
N ALA A 41 6.41 17.05 14.67
CA ALA A 41 7.32 15.92 14.87
C ALA A 41 6.54 14.62 15.17
N SER A 42 5.49 14.69 16.00
CA SER A 42 4.59 13.58 16.28
C SER A 42 3.88 13.13 15.00
N LEU A 43 3.29 14.07 14.25
CA LEU A 43 2.59 13.78 13.00
C LEU A 43 3.51 13.14 11.97
N PHE A 44 4.74 13.67 11.81
CA PHE A 44 5.72 13.09 10.89
C PHE A 44 6.15 11.68 11.29
N LEU A 45 6.37 11.43 12.60
CA LEU A 45 6.73 10.11 13.10
C LEU A 45 5.60 9.11 12.87
N LEU A 46 4.36 9.52 13.14
CA LEU A 46 3.17 8.71 12.95
C LEU A 46 2.93 8.40 11.47
N GLU A 47 3.13 9.37 10.60
CA GLU A 47 3.07 9.21 9.14
C GLU A 47 4.16 8.27 8.63
N ALA A 48 5.41 8.43 9.09
CA ALA A 48 6.51 7.55 8.72
C ALA A 48 6.28 6.10 9.16
N LEU A 49 5.78 5.90 10.38
CA LEU A 49 5.40 4.59 10.88
C LEU A 49 4.27 3.99 10.05
N THR A 50 3.26 4.78 9.72
CA THR A 50 2.12 4.37 8.89
C THR A 50 2.59 3.96 7.49
N ALA A 51 3.46 4.75 6.87
CA ALA A 51 4.07 4.44 5.57
C ALA A 51 4.84 3.12 5.62
N LEU A 52 5.65 2.90 6.67
CA LEU A 52 6.42 1.68 6.88
C LEU A 52 5.49 0.44 6.98
N VAL A 53 4.43 0.54 7.78
CA VAL A 53 3.45 -0.55 7.96
C VAL A 53 2.73 -0.84 6.65
N ILE A 54 2.23 0.19 5.96
CA ILE A 54 1.53 0.03 4.67
C ILE A 54 2.47 -0.61 3.64
N LEU A 55 3.71 -0.13 3.54
CA LEU A 55 4.70 -0.68 2.61
C LEU A 55 5.03 -2.14 2.95
N GLY A 56 5.23 -2.45 4.24
CA GLY A 56 5.46 -3.80 4.73
C GLY A 56 4.32 -4.75 4.35
N VAL A 57 3.07 -4.36 4.59
CA VAL A 57 1.90 -5.16 4.21
C VAL A 57 1.76 -5.27 2.70
N ALA A 58 1.93 -4.18 1.94
CA ALA A 58 1.87 -4.20 0.48
C ALA A 58 2.93 -5.16 -0.12
N LEU A 59 4.14 -5.18 0.44
CA LEU A 59 5.18 -6.13 0.06
C LEU A 59 4.79 -7.55 0.45
N VAL A 60 4.28 -7.82 1.65
CA VAL A 60 3.85 -9.17 2.05
C VAL A 60 2.74 -9.69 1.16
N VAL A 61 1.72 -8.87 0.85
CA VAL A 61 0.63 -9.24 -0.06
C VAL A 61 1.17 -9.59 -1.44
N ARG A 62 2.12 -8.81 -1.95
CA ARG A 62 2.67 -9.04 -3.28
C ARG A 62 3.66 -10.20 -3.36
N LEU A 63 4.60 -10.30 -2.42
CA LEU A 63 5.63 -11.33 -2.43
C LEU A 63 5.08 -12.69 -1.97
N ARG A 64 4.15 -12.71 -1.01
CA ARG A 64 3.70 -13.94 -0.35
C ARG A 64 2.32 -14.41 -0.79
N LEU A 65 1.43 -13.52 -1.22
CA LEU A 65 0.01 -13.85 -1.40
C LEU A 65 -0.41 -13.94 -2.87
N PHE A 66 -0.04 -12.98 -3.73
CA PHE A 66 -0.42 -13.00 -5.15
C PHE A 66 0.70 -12.47 -6.06
N ARG A 67 1.35 -13.39 -6.80
CA ARG A 67 2.39 -13.11 -7.81
C ARG A 67 1.80 -12.58 -9.14
N MET A 68 0.65 -11.92 -9.09
CA MET A 68 -0.07 -11.38 -10.25
C MET A 68 0.06 -9.85 -10.30
N PRO A 69 0.31 -9.25 -11.48
CA PRO A 69 0.34 -7.80 -11.65
C PRO A 69 -1.01 -7.18 -11.30
N GLY A 70 -1.04 -6.07 -10.55
CA GLY A 70 -2.30 -5.36 -10.23
C GLY A 70 -2.95 -5.74 -8.89
N SER A 71 -2.48 -6.79 -8.19
CA SER A 71 -3.16 -7.25 -6.96
C SER A 71 -2.94 -6.31 -5.76
N ALA A 72 -1.81 -5.61 -5.68
CA ALA A 72 -1.50 -4.69 -4.60
C ALA A 72 -2.34 -3.40 -4.70
N THR A 73 -2.55 -2.88 -5.91
CA THR A 73 -3.37 -1.69 -6.16
C THR A 73 -4.84 -1.95 -5.80
N ARG A 74 -5.38 -3.13 -6.15
CA ARG A 74 -6.75 -3.54 -5.76
C ARG A 74 -6.89 -3.69 -4.25
N PHE A 75 -5.86 -4.19 -3.58
CA PHE A 75 -5.83 -4.25 -2.12
C PHE A 75 -5.87 -2.87 -1.49
N GLY A 76 -5.02 -1.94 -1.95
CA GLY A 76 -5.01 -0.56 -1.47
C GLY A 76 -6.37 0.12 -1.63
N PHE A 77 -7.02 -0.06 -2.78
CA PHE A 77 -8.34 0.53 -3.03
C PHE A 77 -9.45 -0.07 -2.16
N ILE A 78 -9.55 -1.40 -2.08
CA ILE A 78 -10.59 -2.07 -1.27
C ILE A 78 -10.37 -1.81 0.22
N GLY A 79 -9.12 -1.87 0.68
CA GLY A 79 -8.76 -1.58 2.07
C GLY A 79 -9.04 -0.13 2.44
N ALA A 80 -8.72 0.83 1.56
CA ALA A 80 -9.05 2.23 1.77
C ALA A 80 -10.56 2.45 1.85
N LEU A 81 -11.33 1.86 0.93
CA LEU A 81 -12.79 2.00 0.91
C LEU A 81 -13.43 1.48 2.20
N ILE A 82 -13.07 0.26 2.61
CA ILE A 82 -13.57 -0.34 3.85
C ILE A 82 -13.14 0.48 5.07
N GLY A 83 -11.87 0.85 5.13
CA GLY A 83 -11.31 1.61 6.23
C GLY A 83 -11.96 2.99 6.38
N LEU A 84 -12.19 3.71 5.29
CA LEU A 84 -12.88 5.01 5.30
C LEU A 84 -14.33 4.88 5.77
N LEU A 85 -15.06 3.87 5.30
CA LEU A 85 -16.41 3.59 5.75
C LEU A 85 -16.45 3.30 7.26
N LEU A 86 -15.54 2.46 7.75
CA LEU A 86 -15.46 2.14 9.17
C LEU A 86 -15.01 3.35 10.01
N ASN A 87 -14.06 4.14 9.53
CA ASN A 87 -13.65 5.37 10.21
C ASN A 87 -14.75 6.42 10.26
N THR A 88 -15.71 6.41 9.33
CA THR A 88 -16.89 7.27 9.43
C THR A 88 -17.68 6.96 10.71
N PHE A 89 -17.81 5.68 11.08
CA PHE A 89 -18.44 5.27 12.34
C PHE A 89 -17.57 5.61 13.55
N VAL A 90 -16.24 5.47 13.45
CA VAL A 90 -15.30 5.88 14.51
C VAL A 90 -15.46 7.36 14.81
N LEU A 91 -15.54 8.21 13.79
CA LEU A 91 -15.70 9.65 13.95
C LEU A 91 -17.10 10.03 14.45
N LEU A 92 -18.14 9.33 14.02
CA LEU A 92 -19.51 9.54 14.48
C LEU A 92 -19.69 9.18 15.95
N TYR A 93 -19.04 8.12 16.42
CA TYR A 93 -19.09 7.63 17.79
C TYR A 93 -17.77 7.85 18.54
N ARG A 94 -17.06 8.93 18.21
CA ARG A 94 -15.70 9.19 18.71
C ARG A 94 -15.60 9.13 20.23
N ASP A 95 -16.57 9.68 20.95
CA ASP A 95 -16.57 9.72 22.41
C ASP A 95 -16.73 8.32 23.05
N LYS A 96 -17.21 7.33 22.29
CA LYS A 96 -17.35 5.93 22.73
C LYS A 96 -16.18 5.05 22.28
N VAL A 97 -15.61 5.35 21.13
CA VAL A 97 -14.58 4.52 20.49
C VAL A 97 -13.17 4.99 20.87
N LEU A 98 -12.96 6.30 20.97
CA LEU A 98 -11.69 6.95 21.29
C LEU A 98 -11.85 7.79 22.57
N TYR A 99 -12.44 7.20 23.61
CA TYR A 99 -12.91 7.89 24.81
C TYR A 99 -11.83 8.67 25.58
N ASP A 100 -10.55 8.34 25.38
CA ASP A 100 -9.41 8.94 26.09
C ASP A 100 -8.83 10.17 25.40
N LEU A 101 -9.36 10.56 24.22
CA LEU A 101 -8.83 11.67 23.44
C LEU A 101 -9.53 13.00 23.74
N ASP A 102 -8.73 14.07 23.82
CA ASP A 102 -9.21 15.45 23.91
C ASP A 102 -9.56 16.06 22.53
N GLN A 103 -10.29 17.19 22.50
CA GLN A 103 -10.65 17.93 21.28
C GLN A 103 -9.45 18.21 20.37
N GLY A 104 -8.31 18.62 20.92
CA GLY A 104 -7.11 18.86 20.13
C GLY A 104 -6.57 17.60 19.46
N GLN A 105 -6.62 16.46 20.17
CA GLN A 105 -6.14 15.16 19.68
C GLN A 105 -7.07 14.56 18.63
N TYR A 106 -8.39 14.78 18.72
CA TYR A 106 -9.32 14.41 17.65
C TYR A 106 -9.01 15.13 16.34
N HIS A 107 -8.66 16.41 16.41
CA HIS A 107 -8.26 17.16 15.22
C HIS A 107 -7.01 16.53 14.59
N THR A 108 -5.97 16.28 15.39
CA THR A 108 -4.75 15.61 14.94
C THR A 108 -5.02 14.23 14.35
N PHE A 109 -5.90 13.44 14.96
CA PHE A 109 -6.31 12.14 14.44
C PHE A 109 -6.93 12.25 13.05
N THR A 110 -7.80 13.23 12.82
CA THR A 110 -8.42 13.43 11.49
C THR A 110 -7.42 13.88 10.43
N VAL A 111 -6.47 14.73 10.80
CA VAL A 111 -5.38 15.16 9.91
C VAL A 111 -4.51 13.97 9.53
N TRP A 112 -4.02 13.21 10.52
CA TRP A 112 -3.26 11.98 10.28
C TRP A 112 -4.05 10.99 9.41
N MET A 113 -5.32 10.76 9.71
CA MET A 113 -6.17 9.84 8.96
C MET A 113 -6.21 10.20 7.47
N THR A 114 -6.37 11.48 7.13
CA THR A 114 -6.44 11.89 5.71
C THR A 114 -5.13 11.61 4.96
N LEU A 115 -3.99 11.88 5.60
CA LEU A 115 -2.66 11.57 5.07
C LEU A 115 -2.42 10.06 4.97
N ALA A 116 -2.75 9.31 6.01
CA ALA A 116 -2.64 7.86 6.07
C ALA A 116 -3.41 7.17 4.94
N TYR A 117 -4.65 7.59 4.63
CA TYR A 117 -5.41 7.01 3.52
C TYR A 117 -4.87 7.44 2.15
N ALA A 118 -4.31 8.64 2.02
CA ALA A 118 -3.62 9.04 0.79
C ALA A 118 -2.40 8.14 0.53
N LEU A 119 -1.59 7.88 1.56
CA LEU A 119 -0.49 6.92 1.50
C LEU A 119 -0.97 5.49 1.24
N PHE A 120 -2.09 5.09 1.86
CA PHE A 120 -2.67 3.76 1.68
C PHE A 120 -3.10 3.49 0.23
N LEU A 121 -3.45 4.53 -0.52
CA LEU A 121 -3.74 4.45 -1.95
C LEU A 121 -2.46 4.51 -2.79
N LEU A 122 -1.52 5.40 -2.45
CA LEU A 122 -0.30 5.64 -3.23
C LEU A 122 0.73 4.53 -3.11
N LEU A 123 1.03 4.07 -1.89
CA LEU A 123 2.10 3.10 -1.63
C LEU A 123 1.87 1.75 -2.33
N PRO A 124 0.68 1.12 -2.27
CA PRO A 124 0.46 -0.13 -2.99
C PRO A 124 0.55 0.05 -4.51
N ALA A 125 0.11 1.20 -5.04
CA ALA A 125 0.21 1.51 -6.47
C ALA A 125 1.67 1.72 -6.93
N ILE A 126 2.46 2.45 -6.13
CA ILE A 126 3.91 2.63 -6.38
C ILE A 126 4.62 1.29 -6.27
N ALA A 127 4.34 0.52 -5.23
CA ALA A 127 4.90 -0.82 -5.08
C ALA A 127 4.61 -1.62 -6.33
N ASP A 128 3.35 -1.75 -6.75
CA ASP A 128 2.90 -2.47 -7.95
C ASP A 128 3.67 -2.05 -9.21
N ARG A 129 3.84 -0.74 -9.43
CA ARG A 129 4.59 -0.18 -10.57
C ARG A 129 6.10 -0.41 -10.49
N LEU A 130 6.69 -0.39 -9.29
CA LEU A 130 8.14 -0.50 -9.10
C LEU A 130 8.67 -1.91 -9.36
N ILE A 131 7.91 -2.95 -9.00
CA ILE A 131 8.26 -4.36 -9.30
C ILE A 131 7.63 -4.82 -10.63
N ARG A 132 7.64 -3.95 -11.64
CA ARG A 132 7.37 -4.37 -13.02
C ARG A 132 8.48 -5.33 -13.41
N THR A 133 8.18 -6.62 -13.39
CA THR A 133 9.01 -7.65 -14.02
C THR A 133 9.42 -7.16 -15.39
N ARG A 134 10.73 -7.21 -15.69
CA ARG A 134 11.27 -7.02 -17.03
C ARG A 134 10.31 -7.68 -18.04
N PRO A 135 9.91 -7.01 -19.12
CA PRO A 135 9.03 -7.60 -20.11
C PRO A 135 9.67 -8.90 -20.60
N VAL A 136 8.97 -10.02 -20.40
CA VAL A 136 9.34 -11.36 -20.87
C VAL A 136 9.48 -11.41 -22.40
N GLY A 137 9.02 -10.37 -23.12
CA GLY A 137 9.22 -10.19 -24.55
C GLY A 137 10.67 -9.92 -24.98
N ALA A 138 11.53 -9.36 -24.11
CA ALA A 138 12.91 -9.03 -24.50
C ALA A 138 13.82 -10.26 -24.70
N ALA A 139 13.38 -11.46 -24.28
CA ALA A 139 14.10 -12.71 -24.52
C ALA A 139 13.66 -13.42 -25.81
N HIS A 140 12.44 -13.13 -26.31
CA HIS A 140 11.95 -13.72 -27.56
C HIS A 140 12.41 -12.93 -28.79
N ASP A 141 12.51 -11.60 -28.68
CA ASP A 141 13.05 -10.75 -29.76
C ASP A 141 14.55 -10.96 -29.97
N ARG A 142 15.31 -11.22 -28.89
CA ARG A 142 16.76 -11.42 -29.00
C ARG A 142 17.14 -12.72 -29.72
N LYS A 143 16.32 -13.78 -29.58
CA LYS A 143 16.48 -15.03 -30.33
C LYS A 143 16.04 -14.91 -31.79
N ALA A 144 15.06 -14.05 -32.08
CA ALA A 144 14.63 -13.78 -33.44
C ALA A 144 15.70 -12.98 -34.21
N ASP A 145 16.36 -12.03 -33.53
CA ASP A 145 17.47 -11.25 -34.10
C ASP A 145 18.72 -12.11 -34.33
N GLU A 146 19.12 -12.94 -33.35
CA GLU A 146 20.28 -13.85 -33.49
C GLU A 146 20.07 -14.93 -34.57
N GLY A 147 18.84 -15.34 -34.85
CA GLY A 147 18.52 -16.28 -35.93
C GLY A 147 18.53 -15.65 -37.33
N LEU A 148 18.37 -14.33 -37.43
CA LEU A 148 18.31 -13.62 -38.71
C LEU A 148 19.71 -13.25 -39.24
N TYR A 149 20.68 -13.00 -38.35
CA TYR A 149 22.08 -12.72 -38.73
C TYR A 149 22.95 -13.96 -38.90
N ALA A 150 22.48 -15.14 -38.49
CA ALA A 150 23.23 -16.40 -38.65
C ALA A 150 23.07 -17.04 -40.04
N GLN A 151 22.18 -16.51 -40.89
CA GLN A 151 21.87 -17.09 -42.20
C GLN A 151 22.61 -16.44 -43.39
N ASP A 152 23.30 -15.32 -43.16
CA ASP A 152 24.07 -14.58 -44.17
C ASP A 152 25.58 -14.69 -43.91
N ASP A 153 26.10 -15.89 -43.65
CA ASP A 153 27.55 -16.13 -43.70
C ASP A 153 27.97 -16.42 -45.18
N PRO A 154 28.66 -15.49 -45.85
CA PRO A 154 29.09 -15.65 -47.24
C PRO A 154 30.15 -16.76 -47.43
N ALA A 155 30.61 -17.43 -46.37
CA ALA A 155 31.58 -18.52 -46.46
C ALA A 155 31.03 -19.83 -47.08
N THR A 156 29.73 -19.92 -47.38
CA THR A 156 29.10 -21.16 -47.87
C THR A 156 28.91 -21.23 -49.39
N TYR A 157 29.40 -20.26 -50.17
CA TYR A 157 29.33 -20.33 -51.64
C TYR A 157 30.46 -21.22 -52.21
N ARG A 158 30.14 -22.48 -52.51
CA ARG A 158 30.95 -23.34 -53.40
C ARG A 158 30.35 -23.28 -54.81
N PRO A 159 31.01 -22.66 -55.80
CA PRO A 159 30.67 -22.89 -57.19
C PRO A 159 31.14 -24.29 -57.60
N GLU A 160 30.25 -24.98 -58.29
CA GLU A 160 30.40 -26.31 -58.89
C GLU A 160 31.21 -26.28 -60.20
#